data_AF-A0AAW9LDV8-F1
#
_entry.id   AF-A0AAW9LDV8-F1
#
_cell.length_a   1.000
_cell.length_b   1.000
_cell.length_c   1.000
_cell.angle_alpha   90.00
_cell.angle_beta   90.00
_cell.angle_gamma   90.00
#
_symmetry.space_group_name_H-M   'P 1'
#
loop_
_entity.id
_entity.type
_entity.pdbx_description
1 polymer ?
#
loop_
_entity_poly.entity_id
_entity_poly.type
_entity_poly.pdbx_seq_one_letter_code
_entity_poly.pdbx_strand_id
1 'polypeptide(L)'
;MKGKPEFLSPREAVSRYLDERRLDATDNTIRSYHNRLSEFVGWCEEQEIEQVGDLTGWTFDEYRRSLGENAPATVKGSSPP
;
A
#
# COMPACT_ATOMS: atom_id res chain seq x y z
N MET A 1 11.90 -24.50 0.25
CA MET A 1 11.40 -23.87 -0.99
C MET A 1 10.99 -22.45 -0.66
N LYS A 2 11.71 -21.41 -1.12
CA LYS A 2 11.14 -20.06 -1.13
C LYS A 2 10.22 -20.00 -2.34
N GLY A 3 8.91 -20.07 -2.12
CA GLY A 3 7.92 -19.86 -3.18
C GLY A 3 8.21 -18.52 -3.85
N LYS A 4 8.12 -18.48 -5.19
CA LYS A 4 8.46 -17.26 -5.91
C LYS A 4 7.43 -16.17 -5.56
N PRO A 5 7.86 -14.92 -5.31
CA PRO A 5 7.01 -13.86 -4.79
C PRO A 5 5.84 -13.52 -5.74
N GLU A 6 5.98 -13.78 -7.04
CA GLU A 6 4.92 -13.50 -8.02
C GLU A 6 3.60 -14.23 -7.75
N PHE A 7 3.61 -15.38 -7.06
CA PHE A 7 2.42 -16.18 -6.77
C PHE A 7 1.74 -15.81 -5.44
N LEU A 8 2.27 -14.83 -4.72
CA LEU A 8 1.68 -14.37 -3.48
C LEU A 8 0.61 -13.35 -3.77
N SER A 9 -0.46 -13.35 -2.99
CA SER A 9 -1.33 -12.18 -2.93
C SER A 9 -0.57 -10.97 -2.38
N PRO A 10 -0.97 -9.73 -2.74
CA PRO A 10 -0.43 -8.52 -2.13
C PRO A 10 -0.47 -8.56 -0.59
N ARG A 11 -1.56 -9.11 -0.02
CA ARG A 11 -1.72 -9.29 1.42
C ARG A 11 -0.67 -10.23 2.02
N GLU A 12 -0.43 -11.38 1.40
CA GLU A 12 0.59 -12.33 1.88
C GLU A 12 2.00 -11.76 1.76
N ALA A 13 2.30 -11.06 0.67
CA ALA A 13 3.59 -10.42 0.45
C ALA A 13 3.86 -9.32 1.48
N VAL A 14 2.87 -8.47 1.76
CA VAL A 14 2.94 -7.44 2.81
C VAL A 14 3.12 -8.06 4.19
N SER A 15 2.35 -9.11 4.51
CA SER A 15 2.48 -9.80 5.80
C SER A 15 3.91 -10.32 6.02
N ARG A 16 4.47 -11.00 5.02
CA ARG A 16 5.87 -11.47 5.06
C ARG A 16 6.86 -10.33 5.23
N TYR A 17 6.70 -9.25 4.48
CA TYR A 17 7.59 -8.08 4.59
C TYR A 17 7.55 -7.46 5.99
N LEU A 18 6.36 -7.30 6.57
CA LEU A 18 6.20 -6.73 7.91
C LEU A 18 6.79 -7.65 8.99
N ASP A 19 6.60 -8.97 8.88
CA ASP A 19 7.18 -9.94 9.81
C ASP A 19 8.71 -9.95 9.76
N GLU A 20 9.31 -9.86 8.57
CA GLU A 20 10.77 -9.73 8.42
C GLU A 20 11.29 -8.43 9.04
N ARG A 21 10.59 -7.30 8.83
CA ARG A 21 11.01 -5.99 9.36
C ARG A 21 10.86 -5.83 10.86
N ARG A 22 10.02 -6.63 11.52
CA ARG A 22 9.90 -6.58 12.99
C ARG A 22 11.19 -6.96 13.69
N LEU A 23 12.13 -7.62 13.00
CA LEU A 23 13.42 -8.04 13.57
C LEU A 23 14.41 -6.88 13.69
N ASP A 24 14.30 -5.84 12.86
CA ASP A 24 15.30 -4.77 12.76
C ASP A 24 14.71 -3.34 12.85
N ALA A 25 13.38 -3.20 12.95
CA ALA A 25 12.71 -1.90 13.05
C ALA A 25 11.95 -1.71 14.37
N THR A 26 11.74 -0.44 14.75
CA THR A 26 10.94 -0.10 15.94
C THR A 26 9.45 -0.36 15.72
N ASP A 27 8.70 -0.59 16.80
CA ASP A 27 7.24 -0.75 16.75
C ASP A 27 6.53 0.41 16.05
N ASN A 28 7.01 1.64 16.26
CA ASN A 28 6.44 2.82 15.59
C ASN A 28 6.68 2.79 14.07
N THR A 29 7.86 2.35 13.64
CA THR A 29 8.18 2.15 12.22
C THR A 29 7.31 1.06 11.61
N ILE A 30 7.14 -0.08 12.30
CA ILE A 30 6.29 -1.18 11.85
C ILE A 30 4.84 -0.75 11.74
N ARG A 31 4.30 -0.03 12.73
CA ARG A 31 2.95 0.53 12.68
C ARG A 31 2.76 1.48 11.48
N SER A 32 3.76 2.32 11.21
CA SER A 32 3.73 3.24 10.07
C SER A 32 3.73 2.51 8.72
N TYR A 33 4.48 1.42 8.59
CA TYR A 33 4.45 0.58 7.40
C TYR A 33 3.13 -0.17 7.26
N HIS A 34 2.64 -0.76 8.35
CA HIS A 34 1.36 -1.47 8.37
C HIS A 34 0.25 -0.58 7.84
N ASN A 35 0.09 0.65 8.36
CA ASN A 35 -0.97 1.55 7.93
C ASN A 35 -0.94 1.84 6.42
N ARG A 36 0.24 2.16 5.88
CA ARG A 36 0.39 2.45 4.44
C ARG A 36 0.16 1.22 3.56
N LEU A 37 0.70 0.08 3.97
CA LEU A 37 0.59 -1.15 3.19
C LEU A 37 -0.81 -1.77 3.28
N SER A 38 -1.54 -1.58 4.39
CA SER A 38 -2.94 -1.98 4.48
C SER A 38 -3.82 -1.21 3.50
N GLU A 39 -3.60 0.09 3.34
CA GLU A 39 -4.31 0.90 2.34
C GLU A 39 -3.99 0.44 0.91
N PHE A 40 -2.72 0.18 0.61
CA PHE A 40 -2.32 -0.39 -0.67
C PHE A 40 -2.94 -1.76 -0.95
N VAL A 41 -2.98 -2.65 0.05
CA VAL A 41 -3.61 -3.97 -0.09
C VAL A 41 -5.11 -3.85 -0.33
N GLY A 42 -5.80 -2.96 0.40
CA GLY A 42 -7.22 -2.71 0.17
C GLY A 42 -7.49 -2.21 -1.25
N TRP A 43 -6.66 -1.27 -1.74
CA TRP A 43 -6.75 -0.83 -3.12
C TRP A 43 -6.51 -1.96 -4.14
N CYS A 44 -5.53 -2.84 -3.89
CA CYS A 44 -5.30 -4.01 -4.76
C CYS A 44 -6.53 -4.94 -4.79
N GLU A 45 -7.17 -5.17 -3.63
CA GLU A 45 -8.39 -5.98 -3.52
C GLU A 45 -9.56 -5.34 -4.29
N GLU A 46 -9.70 -4.01 -4.25
CA GLU A 46 -10.71 -3.27 -5.03
C GLU A 46 -10.48 -3.31 -6.55
N GLN A 47 -9.22 -3.38 -6.98
CA GLN A 47 -8.83 -3.45 -8.39
C GLN A 47 -8.70 -4.89 -8.91
N GLU A 48 -9.09 -5.89 -8.13
CA GLU A 48 -8.98 -7.32 -8.47
C GLU A 48 -7.54 -7.77 -8.79
N ILE A 49 -6.55 -7.15 -8.12
CA ILE A 49 -5.13 -7.52 -8.23
C ILE A 49 -4.86 -8.65 -7.22
N GLU A 50 -4.94 -9.89 -7.68
CA GLU A 50 -4.88 -11.07 -6.82
C GLU A 50 -3.46 -11.57 -6.55
N GLN A 51 -2.50 -11.27 -7.43
CA GLN A 51 -1.11 -11.72 -7.31
C GLN A 51 -0.11 -10.56 -7.44
N VAL A 52 1.03 -10.69 -6.75
CA VAL A 52 2.16 -9.76 -6.88
C VAL A 52 2.68 -9.72 -8.31
N GLY A 53 2.58 -10.83 -9.05
CA GLY A 53 2.94 -10.88 -10.48
C GLY A 53 2.11 -9.95 -11.38
N ASP A 54 0.93 -9.54 -10.93
CA ASP A 54 0.04 -8.64 -11.67
C ASP A 54 0.41 -7.16 -11.46
N LEU A 55 1.28 -6.87 -10.48
CA LEU A 55 1.78 -5.53 -10.23
C LEU A 55 2.73 -5.09 -11.34
N THR A 56 2.43 -3.97 -11.96
CA THR A 56 3.24 -3.35 -13.01
C THR A 56 3.56 -1.90 -12.68
N GLY A 57 4.41 -1.26 -13.48
CA GLY A 57 4.61 0.19 -13.35
C GLY A 57 3.30 0.98 -13.47
N TRP A 58 2.32 0.48 -14.24
CA TRP A 58 1.03 1.12 -14.41
C TRP A 58 0.15 0.99 -13.16
N THR A 59 0.13 -0.16 -12.49
CA THR A 59 -0.65 -0.33 -11.25
C THR A 59 -0.15 0.59 -10.14
N PHE A 60 1.16 0.83 -10.05
CA PHE A 60 1.71 1.80 -9.11
C PHE A 60 1.32 3.24 -9.46
N ASP A 61 1.22 3.58 -10.75
CA ASP A 61 0.77 4.90 -11.17
C ASP A 61 -0.71 5.13 -10.82
N GLU A 62 -1.56 4.13 -11.04
CA GLU A 62 -2.98 4.17 -10.69
C GLU A 62 -3.20 4.25 -9.17
N TYR A 63 -2.47 3.47 -8.37
CA TYR A 63 -2.51 3.61 -6.91
C TYR A 63 -2.09 5.02 -6.47
N ARG A 64 -1.04 5.59 -7.07
CA ARG A 64 -0.60 6.95 -6.77
C ARG A 64 -1.68 7.99 -7.09
N ARG A 65 -2.47 7.79 -8.14
CA ARG A 65 -3.60 8.67 -8.50
C ARG A 65 -4.76 8.53 -7.50
N SER A 66 -5.09 7.30 -7.09
CA SER A 66 -6.19 7.05 -6.15
C SER A 66 -5.96 7.69 -4.77
N LEU A 67 -4.70 7.83 -4.34
CA LEU A 67 -4.32 8.59 -3.13
C LEU A 67 -4.66 10.09 -3.22
N GLY A 68 -4.63 10.67 -4.43
CA GLY A 68 -4.97 12.07 -4.68
C GLY A 68 -6.48 12.28 -4.83
N GLU A 69 -7.20 11.33 -5.42
CA GLU A 69 -8.66 11.39 -5.55
C GLU A 69 -9.38 11.22 -4.20
N ASN A 70 -8.80 10.46 -3.28
CA ASN A 70 -9.30 10.30 -1.91
C ASN A 70 -8.85 11.42 -0.96
N ALA A 71 -8.04 12.38 -1.41
CA ALA A 71 -7.69 13.53 -0.59
C ALA A 71 -8.93 14.43 -0.43
N PRO A 72 -9.42 14.71 0.79
CA PRO A 72 -10.45 15.73 0.95
C PRO A 72 -9.91 17.01 0.34
N ALA A 73 -10.71 17.64 -0.53
CA ALA A 73 -10.38 18.93 -1.10
C ALA A 73 -10.06 19.89 0.05
N THR A 74 -8.77 20.04 0.36
CA THR A 74 -8.30 21.09 1.23
C THR A 74 -8.34 22.34 0.38
N VAL A 75 -9.54 22.88 0.23
CA VAL A 75 -9.75 24.27 -0.18
C VAL A 75 -9.14 25.09 0.95
N LYS A 76 -7.85 25.42 0.78
CA LYS A 76 -7.12 26.39 1.58
C LYS A 76 -8.01 27.63 1.72
N GLY A 77 -8.38 27.93 2.97
CA GLY A 77 -9.47 28.83 3.31
C GLY A 77 -9.42 30.18 2.59
N SER A 78 -10.56 30.56 2.03
CA SER A 78 -10.92 31.96 1.83
C SER A 78 -10.98 32.64 3.20
N SER A 79 -10.09 33.58 3.46
CA SER A 79 -10.38 34.72 4.36
C SER A 79 -10.59 35.94 3.46
N PRO A 80 -11.78 36.56 3.43
CA PRO A 80 -11.91 37.88 2.86
C PRO A 80 -11.29 38.92 3.82
N PRO A 81 -10.84 40.08 3.28
CA PRO A 81 -10.25 41.17 4.06
C PRO A 81 -11.21 41.82 5.05
#